data_AF-A0AA36C686-F1
#
_entry.id   AF-A0AA36C686-F1
#
_cell.length_a   1.000
_cell.length_b   1.000
_cell.length_c   1.000
_cell.angle_alpha   90.00
_cell.angle_beta   90.00
_cell.angle_gamma   90.00
#
_symmetry.space_group_name_H-M   'P 1'
#
loop_
_entity.id
_entity.type
_entity.pdbx_description
1 polymer ?
#
loop_
_entity_poly.entity_id
_entity_poly.type
_entity_poly.pdbx_seq_one_letter_code
_entity_poly.pdbx_strand_id
1 'polypeptide(L)'
;MWRHFFLIKNTKMRELMLLLLISSRILSMVIPSGSEYFWEEGWEWPGRRDTLCGCCKSIVTFIQSKIAEDAIQLQKDAEKECEDLFVGFFIAPCKAIVDVFFNQIYQDLKKGMNPTQVCTELRYCGN
;
A
#
# COMPACT_ATOMS: atom_id res chain seq x y z
N MET A 1 -30.38 5.59 0.76
CA MET A 1 -29.87 5.83 -0.62
C MET A 1 -29.27 7.24 -0.59
N TRP A 2 -28.14 7.50 0.09
CA TRP A 2 -26.74 7.07 -0.15
C TRP A 2 -26.19 7.61 -1.48
N ARG A 3 -25.14 8.45 -1.59
CA ARG A 3 -24.26 9.19 -0.63
C ARG A 3 -24.25 10.71 -1.02
N HIS A 4 -24.18 11.76 -0.18
CA HIS A 4 -24.15 12.00 1.28
C HIS A 4 -22.80 12.47 1.91
N PHE A 5 -22.76 13.77 2.27
CA PHE A 5 -21.92 14.49 3.29
C PHE A 5 -20.42 14.80 3.05
N PHE A 6 -20.13 16.09 2.80
CA PHE A 6 -18.90 16.81 3.17
C PHE A 6 -19.25 18.29 3.50
N LEU A 7 -18.36 19.03 4.18
CA LEU A 7 -18.46 20.47 4.50
C LEU A 7 -19.60 20.89 5.47
N ILE A 8 -19.53 20.48 6.74
CA ILE A 8 -20.38 21.02 7.82
C ILE A 8 -19.93 22.44 8.20
N LYS A 9 -20.80 23.44 8.00
CA LYS A 9 -20.62 24.79 8.56
C LYS A 9 -20.98 24.81 10.05
N ASN A 10 -20.02 25.08 10.94
CA ASN A 10 -20.31 25.77 12.20
C ASN A 10 -19.07 26.36 12.89
N THR A 11 -19.03 27.68 13.10
CA THR A 11 -17.95 28.38 13.81
C THR A 11 -17.89 28.05 15.31
N LYS A 12 -18.95 27.46 15.87
CA LYS A 12 -19.06 27.08 17.29
C LYS A 12 -18.14 25.92 17.71
N MET A 13 -17.56 25.17 16.76
CA MET A 13 -16.64 24.05 17.01
C MET A 13 -15.30 24.47 17.62
N ARG A 14 -14.82 25.69 17.32
CA ARG A 14 -13.46 26.14 17.71
C ARG A 14 -13.31 26.39 19.21
N GLU A 15 -14.39 26.81 19.88
CA GLU A 15 -14.43 26.97 21.35
C GLU A 15 -14.39 25.60 22.07
N LEU A 16 -15.20 24.64 21.60
CA LEU A 16 -15.27 23.28 22.15
C LEU A 16 -13.95 22.50 22.02
N MET A 17 -13.19 22.76 20.96
CA MET A 17 -11.90 22.12 20.72
C MET A 17 -10.84 22.49 21.78
N LEU A 18 -10.92 23.69 22.36
CA LEU A 18 -9.98 24.14 23.40
C LEU A 18 -10.24 23.46 24.76
N LEU A 19 -11.49 23.13 25.09
CA LEU A 19 -11.85 22.52 26.37
C LEU A 19 -11.45 21.02 26.44
N LEU A 20 -11.46 20.32 25.32
CA LEU A 20 -11.13 18.89 25.25
C LEU A 20 -9.61 18.59 25.35
N LEU A 21 -8.75 19.59 25.13
CA LEU A 21 -7.30 19.44 25.27
C LEU A 21 -6.81 19.54 26.73
N ILE A 22 -7.67 19.97 27.66
CA ILE A 22 -7.28 20.27 29.05
C ILE A 22 -7.46 19.04 29.97
N SER A 23 -8.36 18.10 29.65
CA SER A 23 -8.65 16.90 30.44
C SER A 23 -7.68 15.73 30.16
N SER A 24 -6.37 15.99 30.19
CA SER A 24 -5.35 14.96 29.97
C SER A 24 -5.27 13.96 31.13
N ARG A 25 -5.64 12.68 30.88
CA ARG A 25 -5.17 11.48 31.61
C ARG A 25 -5.67 10.10 31.11
N ILE A 26 -6.64 10.03 30.19
CA ILE A 26 -7.21 8.73 29.75
C ILE A 26 -6.49 8.11 28.53
N LEU A 27 -5.83 8.92 27.70
CA LEU A 27 -5.19 8.48 26.45
C LEU A 27 -4.10 7.39 26.65
N SER A 28 -3.51 7.31 27.85
CA SER A 28 -2.42 6.38 28.18
C SER A 28 -2.87 4.94 28.49
N MET A 29 -4.16 4.64 28.54
CA MET A 29 -4.67 3.34 29.04
C MET A 29 -5.47 2.50 28.03
N VAL A 30 -5.78 3.01 26.84
CA VAL A 30 -6.61 2.28 25.84
C VAL A 30 -6.02 2.38 24.43
N ILE A 31 -4.72 2.07 24.28
CA ILE A 31 -4.11 1.81 22.97
C ILE A 31 -3.28 0.51 23.01
N PRO A 32 -3.92 -0.67 22.96
CA PRO A 32 -3.39 -1.77 22.17
C PRO A 32 -3.49 -1.40 20.68
N SER A 33 -2.54 -1.87 19.87
CA SER A 33 -2.43 -1.71 18.41
C SER A 33 -2.28 -0.28 17.84
N GLY A 34 -1.25 -0.12 16.99
CA GLY A 34 -1.42 0.61 15.72
C GLY A 34 -1.17 2.12 15.69
N SER A 35 0.09 2.50 15.46
CA SER A 35 0.48 3.59 14.53
C SER A 35 -0.27 4.93 14.57
N GLU A 36 0.13 5.85 15.46
CA GLU A 36 0.11 7.29 15.15
C GLU A 36 1.20 8.11 15.90
N TYR A 37 2.48 7.81 15.63
CA TYR A 37 3.56 8.77 15.86
C TYR A 37 4.48 8.83 14.64
N PHE A 38 4.61 10.06 14.14
CA PHE A 38 5.35 10.47 12.95
C PHE A 38 6.75 10.92 13.36
N TRP A 39 7.79 10.36 12.74
CA TRP A 39 9.19 10.67 13.02
C TRP A 39 9.84 11.18 11.74
N GLU A 40 10.41 12.40 11.76
CA GLU A 40 11.00 13.04 10.56
C GLU A 40 12.40 12.55 10.20
N GLU A 41 12.99 11.66 11.01
CA GLU A 41 14.21 10.90 10.67
C GLU A 41 13.85 9.44 10.39
N GLY A 42 14.42 8.88 9.32
CA GLY A 42 13.89 7.68 8.66
C GLY A 42 14.01 6.39 9.47
N TRP A 43 12.87 5.75 9.76
CA TRP A 43 12.79 4.40 10.34
C TRP A 43 12.22 3.39 9.33
N GLU A 44 13.09 2.67 8.63
CA GLU A 44 12.66 1.59 7.74
C GLU A 44 12.43 0.31 8.56
N TRP A 45 11.16 -0.05 8.82
CA TRP A 45 10.84 -1.21 9.66
C TRP A 45 11.44 -2.52 9.08
N PRO A 46 12.40 -3.15 9.78
CA PRO A 46 13.13 -4.30 9.26
C PRO A 46 12.19 -5.52 9.16
N GLY A 47 12.05 -6.08 7.96
CA GLY A 47 11.08 -7.12 7.62
C GLY A 47 9.91 -6.65 6.74
N ARG A 48 9.55 -5.36 6.72
CA ARG A 48 8.41 -4.88 5.92
C ARG A 48 8.80 -4.60 4.47
N ARG A 49 9.97 -3.99 4.25
CA ARG A 49 10.54 -3.87 2.90
C ARG A 49 10.82 -5.24 2.32
N ASP A 50 11.33 -6.16 3.13
CA ASP A 50 11.74 -7.50 2.68
C ASP A 50 10.53 -8.33 2.23
N THR A 51 9.43 -8.28 2.99
CA THR A 51 8.15 -8.92 2.60
C THR A 51 7.48 -8.24 1.41
N LEU A 52 7.46 -6.89 1.33
CA LEU A 52 6.89 -6.17 0.19
C LEU A 52 7.74 -6.30 -1.09
N CYS A 53 9.06 -6.38 -0.97
CA CYS A 53 10.00 -6.72 -2.03
C CYS A 53 9.73 -8.15 -2.54
N GLY A 54 9.45 -9.09 -1.63
CA GLY A 54 8.97 -10.43 -1.98
C GLY A 54 7.65 -10.39 -2.77
N CYS A 55 6.63 -9.68 -2.26
CA CYS A 55 5.35 -9.50 -2.96
C CYS A 55 5.54 -8.94 -4.37
N CYS A 56 6.30 -7.84 -4.49
CA CYS A 56 6.61 -7.21 -5.77
C CYS A 56 7.35 -8.18 -6.71
N LYS A 57 8.43 -8.83 -6.25
CA LYS A 57 9.23 -9.73 -7.11
C LYS A 57 8.40 -10.91 -7.62
N SER A 58 7.57 -11.52 -6.77
CA SER A 58 6.68 -12.60 -7.21
C SER A 58 5.69 -12.13 -8.28
N ILE A 59 4.96 -11.03 -8.04
CA ILE A 59 3.92 -10.59 -8.97
C ILE A 59 4.48 -10.02 -10.28
N VAL A 60 5.63 -9.32 -10.22
CA VAL A 60 6.33 -8.86 -11.42
C VAL A 60 6.90 -10.04 -12.23
N THR A 61 7.30 -11.13 -11.58
CA THR A 61 7.72 -12.36 -12.28
C THR A 61 6.54 -13.06 -12.98
N PHE A 62 5.36 -13.08 -12.36
CA PHE A 62 4.13 -13.56 -12.99
C PHE A 62 3.72 -12.69 -14.20
N ILE A 63 3.74 -11.37 -14.06
CA ILE A 63 3.45 -10.45 -15.17
C ILE A 63 4.49 -10.63 -16.30
N GLN A 64 5.76 -10.90 -15.97
CA GLN A 64 6.81 -11.17 -16.96
C GLN A 64 6.58 -12.49 -17.73
N SER A 65 6.15 -13.57 -17.06
CA SER A 65 5.94 -14.87 -17.73
C SER A 65 4.76 -14.86 -18.70
N LYS A 66 3.78 -13.98 -18.47
CA LYS A 66 2.56 -13.82 -19.27
C LYS A 66 2.53 -12.55 -20.14
N ILE A 67 3.63 -11.80 -20.26
CA ILE A 67 3.64 -10.44 -20.87
C ILE A 67 3.19 -10.36 -22.34
N ALA A 68 3.13 -11.49 -23.05
CA ALA A 68 2.61 -11.60 -24.40
C ALA A 68 1.07 -11.67 -24.49
N GLU A 69 0.37 -11.82 -23.36
CA GLU A 69 -1.09 -11.84 -23.27
C GLU A 69 -1.68 -10.42 -23.33
N ASP A 70 -3.01 -10.33 -23.43
CA ASP A 70 -3.73 -9.06 -23.36
C ASP A 70 -3.52 -8.38 -22.00
N ALA A 71 -3.22 -7.08 -22.02
CA ALA A 71 -2.87 -6.33 -20.81
C ALA A 71 -4.04 -6.23 -19.81
N ILE A 72 -5.29 -6.17 -20.26
CA ILE A 72 -6.48 -6.03 -19.39
C ILE A 72 -6.81 -7.38 -18.75
N GLN A 73 -6.62 -8.49 -19.46
CA GLN A 73 -6.72 -9.82 -18.85
C GLN A 73 -5.56 -10.09 -17.89
N LEU A 74 -4.33 -9.76 -18.28
CA LEU A 74 -3.13 -9.96 -17.48
C LEU A 74 -3.16 -9.19 -16.14
N GLN A 75 -3.74 -7.99 -16.11
CA GLN A 75 -3.95 -7.27 -14.84
C GLN A 75 -4.86 -8.06 -13.88
N LYS A 76 -5.99 -8.59 -14.37
CA LYS A 76 -6.94 -9.37 -13.55
C LYS A 76 -6.35 -10.69 -13.10
N ASP A 77 -5.60 -11.36 -13.98
CA ASP A 77 -4.87 -12.57 -13.66
C ASP A 77 -3.85 -12.30 -12.54
N ALA A 78 -3.14 -11.17 -12.57
CA ALA A 78 -2.23 -10.75 -11.51
C ALA A 78 -2.95 -10.36 -10.20
N GLU A 79 -4.09 -9.68 -10.26
CA GLU A 79 -4.93 -9.40 -9.08
C GLU A 79 -5.48 -10.67 -8.42
N LYS A 80 -5.66 -11.76 -9.19
CA LYS A 80 -6.03 -13.09 -8.70
C LYS A 80 -4.82 -13.85 -8.16
N GLU A 81 -3.68 -13.82 -8.85
CA GLU A 81 -2.42 -14.43 -8.41
C GLU A 81 -1.99 -13.87 -7.03
N CYS A 82 -2.29 -12.59 -6.75
CA CYS A 82 -2.13 -12.01 -5.41
C CYS A 82 -3.00 -12.63 -4.30
N GLU A 83 -4.08 -13.36 -4.62
CA GLU A 83 -4.88 -14.16 -3.68
C GLU A 83 -4.37 -15.60 -3.58
N ASP A 84 -3.87 -16.17 -4.68
CA ASP A 84 -3.36 -17.55 -4.71
C ASP A 84 -1.95 -17.67 -4.09
N LEU A 85 -1.08 -16.66 -4.24
CA LEU A 85 0.29 -16.65 -3.71
C LEU A 85 0.42 -16.18 -2.25
N PHE A 86 -0.56 -15.44 -1.72
CA PHE A 86 -0.43 -14.76 -0.43
C PHE A 86 -1.62 -15.02 0.49
N VAL A 87 -1.36 -15.15 1.79
CA VAL A 87 -2.39 -15.40 2.80
C VAL A 87 -2.57 -14.21 3.75
N GLY A 88 -3.82 -13.92 4.10
CA GLY A 88 -4.17 -12.89 5.08
C GLY A 88 -3.71 -11.48 4.69
N PHE A 89 -2.93 -10.84 5.55
CA PHE A 89 -2.59 -9.41 5.45
C PHE A 89 -1.79 -9.05 4.18
N PHE A 90 -1.12 -10.00 3.53
CA PHE A 90 -0.27 -9.74 2.35
C PHE A 90 -1.04 -9.64 1.02
N ILE A 91 -2.30 -10.09 0.96
CA ILE A 91 -3.13 -10.02 -0.26
C ILE A 91 -3.38 -8.55 -0.65
N ALA A 92 -3.79 -7.72 0.30
CA ALA A 92 -4.13 -6.32 0.07
C ALA A 92 -2.95 -5.47 -0.49
N PRO A 93 -1.73 -5.49 0.09
CA PRO A 93 -0.59 -4.78 -0.49
C PRO A 93 -0.13 -5.39 -1.83
N CYS A 94 -0.26 -6.70 -2.06
CA CYS A 94 0.01 -7.29 -3.37
C CYS A 94 -0.93 -6.72 -4.44
N LYS A 95 -2.25 -6.71 -4.19
CA LYS A 95 -3.23 -6.12 -5.11
C LYS A 95 -3.00 -4.62 -5.32
N ALA A 96 -2.61 -3.87 -4.30
CA ALA A 96 -2.27 -2.46 -4.42
C ALA A 96 -1.03 -2.21 -5.31
N ILE A 97 -0.06 -3.14 -5.34
CA ILE A 97 1.07 -3.07 -6.30
C ILE A 97 0.55 -3.24 -7.72
N VAL A 98 -0.37 -4.17 -7.96
CA VAL A 98 -0.96 -4.38 -9.30
C VAL A 98 -1.81 -3.18 -9.72
N ASP A 99 -2.85 -2.83 -8.98
CA ASP A 99 -3.80 -1.75 -9.33
C ASP A 99 -3.10 -0.41 -9.63
N VAL A 100 -2.11 -0.03 -8.81
CA VAL A 100 -1.41 1.26 -8.96
C VAL A 100 -0.27 1.20 -9.99
N PHE A 101 0.49 0.11 -10.08
CA PHE A 101 1.74 0.06 -10.85
C PHE A 101 1.74 -0.88 -12.05
N PHE A 102 0.68 -1.64 -12.33
CA PHE A 102 0.63 -2.62 -13.45
C PHE A 102 1.09 -2.00 -14.78
N ASN A 103 0.59 -0.81 -15.13
CA ASN A 103 0.97 -0.12 -16.37
C ASN A 103 2.47 0.23 -16.43
N GLN A 104 3.07 0.62 -15.30
CA GLN A 104 4.51 0.90 -15.23
C GLN A 104 5.32 -0.39 -15.36
N ILE A 105 4.97 -1.41 -14.56
CA ILE A 105 5.56 -2.75 -14.56
C ILE A 105 5.54 -3.35 -15.97
N TYR A 106 4.39 -3.33 -16.64
CA TYR A 106 4.21 -3.89 -17.99
C TYR A 106 5.07 -3.18 -19.04
N GLN A 107 5.22 -1.86 -18.94
CA GLN A 107 6.11 -1.10 -19.84
C GLN A 107 7.60 -1.32 -19.54
N ASP A 108 7.98 -1.44 -18.28
CA ASP A 108 9.39 -1.66 -17.88
C ASP A 108 9.87 -3.08 -18.23
N LEU A 109 9.02 -4.08 -18.01
CA LEU A 109 9.27 -5.44 -18.49
C LEU A 109 9.36 -5.51 -20.02
N LYS A 110 8.54 -4.71 -20.76
CA LYS A 110 8.67 -4.58 -22.24
C LYS A 110 9.95 -3.87 -22.69
N LYS A 111 10.59 -3.06 -21.84
CA LYS A 111 11.95 -2.53 -22.09
C LYS A 111 13.05 -3.55 -21.78
N GLY A 112 12.70 -4.75 -21.30
CA GLY A 112 13.65 -5.81 -20.94
C GLY A 112 14.20 -5.70 -19.52
N MET A 113 13.61 -4.87 -18.65
CA MET A 113 13.99 -4.85 -17.23
C MET A 113 13.60 -6.16 -16.54
N ASN A 114 14.41 -6.61 -15.58
CA ASN A 114 14.10 -7.81 -14.79
C ASN A 114 13.27 -7.47 -13.52
N PRO A 115 12.59 -8.46 -12.90
CA PRO A 115 11.73 -8.20 -11.74
C PRO A 115 12.41 -7.55 -10.54
N THR A 116 13.72 -7.77 -10.34
CA THR A 116 14.47 -7.09 -9.27
C THR A 116 14.70 -5.62 -9.60
N GLN A 117 15.03 -5.28 -10.84
CA GLN A 117 15.18 -3.88 -11.27
C GLN A 117 13.87 -3.11 -11.11
N VAL A 118 12.76 -3.66 -11.62
CA VAL A 118 11.43 -3.04 -11.51
C VAL A 118 11.04 -2.80 -10.04
N CYS A 119 11.21 -3.80 -9.17
CA CYS A 119 10.86 -3.64 -7.75
C CYS A 119 11.82 -2.74 -6.95
N THR A 120 13.02 -2.46 -7.47
CA THR A 120 13.95 -1.48 -6.90
C THR A 120 13.60 -0.06 -7.36
N GLU A 121 13.25 0.12 -8.63
CA GLU A 121 12.75 1.39 -9.19
C GLU A 121 11.46 1.84 -8.48
N LEU A 122 10.53 0.90 -8.25
CA LEU A 122 9.31 1.09 -7.44
C LEU A 122 9.57 1.22 -5.93
N ARG A 123 10.83 1.15 -5.48
CA ARG A 123 11.27 1.27 -4.07
C ARG A 123 10.65 0.27 -3.09
N TYR A 124 10.10 -0.85 -3.59
CA TYR A 124 9.66 -1.96 -2.74
C TYR A 124 10.84 -2.79 -2.22
N CYS A 125 11.90 -2.90 -3.02
CA CYS A 125 13.18 -3.46 -2.62
C CYS A 125 14.19 -2.35 -2.28
N GLY A 126 14.84 -2.48 -1.13
CA GLY A 126 16.13 -1.83 -0.88
C GLY A 126 17.24 -2.50 -1.70
N ASN A 127 18.35 -1.78 -1.87
CA ASN A 127 19.55 -2.22 -2.58
C ASN A 127 20.68 -2.53 -1.59
#